data_AF-A0A368G053-F1
#
_entry.id   AF-A0A368G053-F1
#
_cell.length_a   1.000
_cell.length_b   1.000
_cell.length_c   1.000
_cell.angle_alpha   90.00
_cell.angle_beta   90.00
_cell.angle_gamma   90.00
#
_symmetry.space_group_name_H-M   'P 1'
#
loop_
_entity.id
_entity.type
_entity.pdbx_description
1 polymer ?
#
loop_
_entity_poly.entity_id
_entity_poly.type
_entity_poly.pdbx_seq_one_letter_code
_entity_poly.pdbx_strand_id
1 'polypeptide(L)'
;MSFEYLYNLQVQEFVQQLYATNLLVSQNPAQLYRSHVQLPLPQQPGSSQETAPAPAPPPAPAALEPVEEEANEEPIFRGEKNSSKNGVYPVLVYDIPGSERCYVFQHHKKTARGDSLIYRCSGCRHQNQKFTSVLVTDDIFHKDPCRLNHNCIPLNRYKDKAERVIYESCQEIKQDEKAHRTPTQRHYSAAAKKILNMPWRTEEERQKVLEKFSRNSYEDKRRSFARASSAHRRKVEMENVPEDLRKLPWGEDFLQAAIRAAKEAFPNAEVHGCGFHLAQAWNRKAAEYGLR
;
A
#
# COMPACT_ATOMS: atom_id res chain seq x y z
N MET A 1 64.79 -13.64 6.11
CA MET A 1 63.68 -14.52 6.56
C MET A 1 62.48 -14.21 5.69
N SER A 2 62.03 -15.22 4.97
CA SER A 2 60.91 -15.25 4.04
C SER A 2 59.57 -14.99 4.76
N PHE A 3 58.80 -14.02 4.27
CA PHE A 3 57.36 -13.94 4.56
C PHE A 3 56.59 -14.24 3.27
N GLU A 4 55.67 -15.18 3.41
CA GLU A 4 55.13 -16.03 2.37
C GLU A 4 54.27 -15.31 1.33
N TYR A 5 54.52 -15.70 0.09
CA TYR A 5 53.92 -15.25 -1.17
C TYR A 5 52.60 -15.99 -1.49
N LEU A 6 51.76 -16.28 -0.48
CA LEU A 6 50.58 -17.16 -0.61
C LEU A 6 49.27 -16.49 -0.16
N TYR A 7 49.06 -15.24 -0.57
CA TYR A 7 47.75 -14.57 -0.61
C TYR A 7 47.52 -14.16 -2.07
N ASN A 8 46.51 -14.58 -2.81
CA ASN A 8 45.33 -15.35 -2.47
C ASN A 8 44.74 -15.82 -3.82
N LEU A 9 45.16 -17.00 -4.30
CA LEU A 9 44.71 -17.57 -5.59
C LEU A 9 43.16 -17.64 -5.66
N GLN A 10 42.54 -17.82 -4.49
CA GLN A 10 41.10 -17.89 -4.29
C GLN A 10 40.39 -16.54 -4.55
N VAL A 11 41.04 -15.41 -4.25
CA VAL A 11 40.51 -14.06 -4.57
C VAL A 11 40.63 -13.80 -6.07
N GLN A 12 41.68 -14.29 -6.71
CA GLN A 12 41.89 -14.13 -8.15
C GLN A 12 40.88 -14.99 -8.96
N GLU A 13 40.64 -16.23 -8.53
CA GLU A 13 39.58 -17.11 -9.06
C GLU A 13 38.18 -16.53 -8.81
N PHE A 14 37.94 -15.93 -7.64
CA PHE A 14 36.68 -15.28 -7.29
C PHE A 14 36.36 -14.08 -8.20
N VAL A 15 37.37 -13.28 -8.52
CA VAL A 15 37.22 -12.14 -9.43
C VAL A 15 36.98 -12.62 -10.87
N GLN A 16 37.66 -13.67 -11.34
CA GLN A 16 37.39 -14.27 -12.65
C GLN A 16 35.97 -14.86 -12.76
N GLN A 17 35.48 -15.53 -11.71
CA GLN A 17 34.11 -16.06 -11.67
C GLN A 17 33.07 -14.94 -11.69
N LEU A 18 33.29 -13.83 -10.97
CA LEU A 18 32.41 -12.66 -11.00
C LEU A 18 32.31 -12.04 -12.41
N TYR A 19 33.43 -11.94 -13.14
CA TYR A 19 33.41 -11.43 -14.51
C TYR A 19 32.72 -12.39 -15.49
N ALA A 20 32.99 -13.69 -15.41
CA ALA A 20 32.37 -14.69 -16.29
C ALA A 20 30.84 -14.79 -16.10
N THR A 21 30.37 -14.73 -14.85
CA THR A 21 28.94 -14.84 -14.53
C THR A 21 28.16 -13.60 -14.98
N ASN A 22 28.74 -12.40 -14.83
CA ASN A 22 28.12 -11.17 -15.34
C ASN A 22 28.10 -11.11 -16.87
N LEU A 23 29.11 -11.68 -17.54
CA LEU A 23 29.13 -11.78 -18.99
C LEU A 23 27.99 -12.70 -19.51
N LEU A 24 27.76 -13.85 -18.87
CA LEU A 24 26.67 -14.78 -19.23
C LEU A 24 25.27 -14.21 -18.97
N VAL A 25 25.08 -13.47 -17.88
CA VAL A 25 23.80 -12.80 -17.56
C VAL A 25 23.50 -11.67 -18.55
N SER A 26 24.52 -11.00 -19.09
CA SER A 26 24.35 -9.94 -20.10
C SER A 26 24.00 -10.47 -21.51
N GLN A 27 24.35 -11.72 -21.82
CA GLN A 27 24.23 -12.27 -23.18
C GLN A 27 22.89 -12.97 -23.45
N ASN A 28 22.11 -13.38 -22.45
CA ASN A 28 20.82 -14.05 -22.71
C ASN A 28 19.77 -13.90 -21.59
N PRO A 29 19.13 -12.74 -21.45
CA PRO A 29 18.09 -12.51 -20.44
C PRO A 29 16.79 -13.29 -20.69
N ALA A 30 16.64 -13.96 -21.84
CA ALA A 30 15.39 -14.56 -22.29
C ALA A 30 15.15 -16.01 -21.84
N GLN A 31 16.12 -16.68 -21.19
CA GLN A 31 15.94 -18.08 -20.75
C GLN A 31 15.23 -18.25 -19.40
N LEU A 32 15.00 -17.18 -18.63
CA LEU A 32 14.32 -17.29 -17.32
C LEU A 32 12.79 -17.38 -17.39
N TYR A 33 12.17 -17.28 -18.58
CA TYR A 33 10.71 -17.24 -18.72
C TYR A 33 10.15 -18.15 -19.83
N ARG A 34 10.71 -19.35 -20.00
CA ARG A 34 10.26 -20.28 -21.05
C ARG A 34 9.63 -21.57 -20.53
N SER A 35 8.63 -21.45 -19.66
CA SER A 35 7.67 -22.53 -19.44
C SER A 35 6.29 -21.98 -19.09
N HIS A 36 5.47 -21.80 -20.13
CA HIS A 36 4.03 -21.59 -20.05
C HIS A 36 3.31 -22.87 -19.59
N VAL A 37 2.19 -22.73 -18.88
CA VAL A 37 0.99 -23.55 -19.13
C VAL A 37 -0.24 -22.65 -19.05
N GLN A 38 -1.00 -22.61 -20.16
CA GLN A 38 -2.29 -21.93 -20.32
C GLN A 38 -3.44 -22.73 -19.67
N LEU A 39 -4.37 -22.02 -19.03
CA LEU A 39 -5.66 -22.54 -18.56
C LEU A 39 -6.74 -22.36 -19.64
N PRO A 40 -7.64 -23.35 -19.87
CA PRO A 40 -8.77 -23.20 -20.78
C PRO A 40 -9.96 -22.44 -20.17
N LEU A 41 -10.68 -21.75 -21.05
CA LEU A 41 -11.91 -20.97 -20.82
C LEU A 41 -13.15 -21.89 -20.70
N PRO A 42 -14.09 -21.67 -19.77
CA PRO A 42 -15.40 -22.32 -19.81
C PRO A 42 -16.40 -21.55 -20.68
N GLN A 43 -17.11 -22.30 -21.52
CA GLN A 43 -18.28 -21.87 -22.29
C GLN A 43 -19.57 -21.97 -21.43
N GLN A 44 -20.52 -21.07 -21.68
CA GLN A 44 -21.96 -21.20 -21.43
C GLN A 44 -22.69 -20.70 -22.70
N PRO A 45 -24.00 -20.93 -22.95
CA PRO A 45 -25.05 -21.51 -22.10
C PRO A 45 -25.94 -22.56 -22.80
N GLY A 46 -26.80 -23.25 -22.04
CA GLY A 46 -27.92 -24.04 -22.55
C GLY A 46 -29.18 -23.73 -21.75
N SER A 47 -30.25 -23.39 -22.46
CA SER A 47 -31.58 -23.01 -21.96
C SER A 47 -32.40 -24.22 -21.48
N SER A 48 -33.32 -23.99 -20.55
CA SER A 48 -34.68 -24.57 -20.58
C SER A 48 -35.66 -23.68 -19.81
N GLN A 49 -36.86 -23.55 -20.37
CA GLN A 49 -38.04 -22.83 -19.89
C GLN A 49 -38.93 -23.71 -18.99
N GLU A 50 -40.07 -23.13 -18.58
CA GLU A 50 -41.28 -23.67 -17.92
C GLU A 50 -41.28 -23.57 -16.38
N THR A 51 -42.33 -23.11 -15.69
CA THR A 51 -43.65 -22.54 -16.03
C THR A 51 -44.15 -21.80 -14.78
N ALA A 52 -45.01 -20.80 -14.95
CA ALA A 52 -45.68 -20.08 -13.88
C ALA A 52 -46.83 -20.90 -13.24
N PRO A 53 -47.26 -20.54 -12.03
CA PRO A 53 -48.67 -20.16 -11.90
C PRO A 53 -48.91 -18.86 -11.12
N ALA A 54 -50.05 -18.25 -11.43
CA ALA A 54 -50.55 -16.97 -10.94
C ALA A 54 -51.28 -17.09 -9.57
N PRO A 55 -51.71 -15.97 -8.96
CA PRO A 55 -51.73 -15.76 -7.50
C PRO A 55 -53.09 -16.01 -6.83
N ALA A 56 -53.07 -16.13 -5.49
CA ALA A 56 -54.25 -16.13 -4.63
C ALA A 56 -54.28 -14.86 -3.73
N PRO A 57 -55.48 -14.34 -3.40
CA PRO A 57 -55.70 -13.00 -2.84
C PRO A 57 -55.41 -12.86 -1.32
N PRO A 58 -55.25 -11.62 -0.83
CA PRO A 58 -54.86 -11.33 0.56
C PRO A 58 -56.02 -11.41 1.55
N PRO A 59 -55.79 -11.87 2.80
CA PRO A 59 -56.72 -11.65 3.90
C PRO A 59 -56.64 -10.22 4.46
N ALA A 60 -57.80 -9.76 4.95
CA ALA A 60 -58.16 -8.40 5.36
C ALA A 60 -57.32 -7.81 6.52
N PRO A 61 -57.24 -6.47 6.61
CA PRO A 61 -56.44 -5.76 7.62
C PRO A 61 -57.06 -5.84 9.02
N ALA A 62 -56.26 -6.30 9.98
CA ALA A 62 -56.54 -6.14 11.40
C ALA A 62 -56.36 -4.68 11.83
N ALA A 63 -57.13 -4.32 12.87
CA ALA A 63 -57.38 -2.99 13.41
C ALA A 63 -56.17 -2.05 13.48
N LEU A 64 -56.41 -0.79 13.09
CA LEU A 64 -55.56 0.37 13.38
C LEU A 64 -55.62 0.64 14.89
N GLU A 65 -54.54 0.34 15.60
CA GLU A 65 -54.26 0.95 16.89
C GLU A 65 -53.74 2.38 16.67
N PRO A 66 -54.07 3.34 17.56
CA PRO A 66 -53.72 4.74 17.37
C PRO A 66 -52.21 4.92 17.37
N VAL A 67 -51.69 5.47 16.27
CA VAL A 67 -50.30 5.88 16.12
C VAL A 67 -50.04 6.98 17.14
N GLU A 68 -49.33 6.65 18.21
CA GLU A 68 -48.75 7.61 19.11
C GLU A 68 -47.81 8.51 18.30
N GLU A 69 -47.98 9.82 18.48
CA GLU A 69 -47.26 10.88 17.81
C GLU A 69 -45.79 10.85 18.28
N GLU A 70 -44.98 9.98 17.65
CA GLU A 70 -43.54 9.93 17.90
C GLU A 70 -42.95 11.29 17.54
N ALA A 71 -42.31 11.91 18.54
CA ALA A 71 -41.52 13.11 18.37
C ALA A 71 -40.60 12.93 17.17
N ASN A 72 -40.78 13.79 16.17
CA ASN A 72 -40.01 13.80 14.93
C ASN A 72 -38.55 14.20 15.23
N GLU A 73 -37.77 13.27 15.77
CA GLU A 73 -36.33 13.42 15.92
C GLU A 73 -35.75 13.51 14.52
N GLU A 74 -35.24 14.70 14.16
CA GLU A 74 -34.60 14.88 12.86
C GLU A 74 -33.51 13.82 12.68
N PRO A 75 -33.52 13.06 11.58
CA PRO A 75 -32.58 11.96 11.39
C PRO A 75 -31.14 12.49 11.41
N ILE A 76 -30.35 12.03 12.39
CA ILE A 76 -28.95 12.43 12.54
C ILE A 76 -28.09 11.66 11.55
N PHE A 77 -27.51 12.38 10.59
CA PHE A 77 -26.62 11.81 9.59
C PHE A 77 -25.16 11.82 10.08
N ARG A 78 -24.78 10.85 10.91
CA ARG A 78 -23.40 10.75 11.44
C ARG A 78 -22.45 10.05 10.46
N GLY A 79 -21.28 10.63 10.24
CA GLY A 79 -20.18 10.04 9.46
C GLY A 79 -19.10 9.38 10.32
N GLU A 80 -18.53 8.27 9.85
CA GLU A 80 -17.37 7.61 10.46
C GLU A 80 -16.07 8.24 9.94
N LYS A 81 -15.24 8.77 10.85
CA LYS A 81 -13.89 9.26 10.54
C LYS A 81 -12.96 8.10 10.14
N ASN A 82 -12.27 8.27 9.02
CA ASN A 82 -11.28 7.32 8.51
C ASN A 82 -10.05 8.05 7.94
N SER A 83 -8.95 7.31 7.82
CA SER A 83 -7.67 7.86 7.34
C SER A 83 -7.72 8.29 5.88
N SER A 84 -7.27 9.51 5.59
CA SER A 84 -7.04 9.93 4.20
C SER A 84 -5.76 9.34 3.65
N LYS A 85 -5.59 9.38 2.32
CA LYS A 85 -4.38 8.90 1.65
C LYS A 85 -3.10 9.61 2.13
N ASN A 86 -3.20 10.90 2.44
CA ASN A 86 -2.07 11.74 2.82
C ASN A 86 -1.96 11.98 4.33
N GLY A 87 -2.97 11.59 5.12
CA GLY A 87 -2.97 11.71 6.58
C GLY A 87 -3.21 13.11 7.13
N VAL A 88 -3.47 14.12 6.28
CA VAL A 88 -3.60 15.52 6.71
C VAL A 88 -4.97 15.81 7.34
N TYR A 89 -6.04 15.44 6.66
CA TYR A 89 -7.41 15.59 7.14
C TYR A 89 -8.13 14.23 7.08
N PRO A 90 -8.99 13.90 8.05
CA PRO A 90 -9.78 12.69 7.99
C PRO A 90 -10.78 12.73 6.83
N VAL A 91 -11.18 11.55 6.38
CA VAL A 91 -12.26 11.33 5.42
C VAL A 91 -13.48 10.87 6.21
N LEU A 92 -14.66 11.37 5.88
CA LEU A 92 -15.90 10.92 6.48
C LEU A 92 -16.56 9.88 5.58
N VAL A 93 -16.92 8.75 6.17
CA VAL A 93 -17.62 7.65 5.48
C VAL A 93 -19.03 7.58 6.03
N TYR A 94 -20.02 7.64 5.15
CA TYR A 94 -21.43 7.45 5.50
C TYR A 94 -21.92 6.13 4.93
N ASP A 95 -22.40 5.26 5.80
CA ASP A 95 -23.00 3.97 5.43
C ASP A 95 -24.42 4.18 4.93
N ILE A 96 -24.73 3.62 3.76
CA ILE A 96 -26.09 3.69 3.22
C ILE A 96 -26.94 2.66 3.97
N PRO A 97 -28.02 3.09 4.66
CA PRO A 97 -28.87 2.17 5.42
C PRO A 97 -29.38 1.02 4.55
N GLY A 98 -29.34 -0.21 5.08
CA GLY A 98 -29.77 -1.42 4.37
C GLY A 98 -28.85 -1.88 3.23
N SER A 99 -27.64 -1.31 3.10
CA SER A 99 -26.70 -1.67 2.03
C SER A 99 -25.27 -1.87 2.54
N GLU A 100 -24.47 -2.65 1.82
CA GLU A 100 -23.00 -2.74 2.00
C GLU A 100 -22.25 -1.60 1.27
N ARG A 101 -22.98 -0.57 0.85
CA ARG A 101 -22.47 0.57 0.10
C ARG A 101 -22.31 1.80 0.99
N CYS A 102 -21.37 2.66 0.64
CA CYS A 102 -21.07 3.87 1.39
C CYS A 102 -20.72 5.05 0.48
N TYR A 103 -20.97 6.24 0.98
CA TYR A 103 -20.46 7.49 0.42
C TYR A 103 -19.23 7.95 1.20
N VAL A 104 -18.25 8.47 0.46
CA VAL A 104 -16.95 8.86 1.02
C VAL A 104 -16.69 10.32 0.74
N PHE A 105 -16.51 11.10 1.79
CA PHE A 105 -16.41 12.54 1.76
C PHE A 105 -15.02 12.99 2.20
N GLN A 106 -14.32 13.72 1.33
CA GLN A 106 -13.00 14.29 1.61
C GLN A 106 -13.14 15.73 2.09
N HIS A 107 -12.33 16.12 3.08
CA HIS A 107 -12.22 17.51 3.50
C HIS A 107 -11.86 18.42 2.31
N HIS A 108 -12.55 19.57 2.20
CA HIS A 108 -12.30 20.57 1.18
C HIS A 108 -11.78 21.88 1.79
N LYS A 109 -12.60 22.56 2.60
CA LYS A 109 -12.24 23.84 3.24
C LYS A 109 -13.05 24.08 4.51
N LYS A 110 -12.54 24.94 5.38
CA LYS A 110 -13.27 25.45 6.55
C LYS A 110 -14.23 26.58 6.12
N THR A 111 -15.35 26.73 6.83
CA THR A 111 -16.22 27.89 6.64
C THR A 111 -15.80 29.06 7.55
N ALA A 112 -16.36 30.25 7.29
CA ALA A 112 -16.12 31.43 8.13
C ALA A 112 -16.70 31.25 9.55
N ARG A 113 -17.73 30.42 9.70
CA ARG A 113 -18.22 29.93 10.99
C ARG A 113 -17.26 28.80 11.39
N GLY A 114 -16.36 29.07 12.33
CA GLY A 114 -15.20 28.21 12.61
C GLY A 114 -15.51 26.77 13.07
N ASP A 115 -16.78 26.47 13.33
CA ASP A 115 -17.33 25.18 13.74
C ASP A 115 -17.68 24.25 12.56
N SER A 116 -17.88 24.80 11.36
CA SER A 116 -18.45 24.06 10.23
C SER A 116 -17.42 23.85 9.11
N LEU A 117 -17.34 22.61 8.63
CA LEU A 117 -16.40 22.16 7.60
C LEU A 117 -17.15 21.79 6.32
N ILE A 118 -16.57 22.14 5.17
CA ILE A 118 -17.08 21.71 3.87
C ILE A 118 -16.33 20.45 3.45
N TYR A 119 -17.11 19.40 3.25
CA TYR A 119 -16.66 18.15 2.68
C TYR A 119 -17.17 17.99 1.25
N ARG A 120 -16.43 17.27 0.41
CA ARG A 120 -16.80 16.96 -0.98
C ARG A 120 -16.86 15.46 -1.22
N CYS A 121 -17.84 15.01 -1.99
CA CYS A 121 -17.97 13.62 -2.36
C CYS A 121 -16.81 13.17 -3.27
N SER A 122 -16.12 12.12 -2.83
CA SER A 122 -14.97 11.54 -3.55
C SER A 122 -15.41 10.85 -4.83
N GLY A 123 -16.59 10.20 -4.83
CA GLY A 123 -17.13 9.50 -6.00
C GLY A 123 -17.42 10.45 -7.16
N CYS A 124 -18.17 11.53 -6.91
CA CYS A 124 -18.49 12.52 -7.93
C CYS A 124 -17.22 13.12 -8.55
N ARG A 125 -16.23 13.47 -7.72
CA ARG A 125 -14.96 14.03 -8.19
C ARG A 125 -14.23 13.10 -9.14
N HIS A 126 -14.22 11.79 -8.88
CA HIS A 126 -13.53 10.82 -9.75
C HIS A 126 -14.28 10.56 -11.05
N GLN A 127 -15.62 10.56 -11.03
CA GLN A 127 -16.42 10.20 -12.21
C GLN A 127 -16.67 11.39 -13.14
N ASN A 128 -16.97 12.57 -12.60
CA ASN A 128 -17.51 13.69 -13.38
C ASN A 128 -16.64 14.96 -13.32
N GLN A 129 -15.50 14.93 -12.63
CA GLN A 129 -14.66 16.09 -12.23
C GLN A 129 -15.37 17.19 -11.41
N LYS A 130 -16.70 17.31 -11.51
CA LYS A 130 -17.57 18.08 -10.64
C LYS A 130 -17.84 17.31 -9.36
N PHE A 131 -17.90 17.99 -8.23
CA PHE A 131 -18.14 17.39 -6.93
C PHE A 131 -19.33 18.02 -6.24
N THR A 132 -20.11 17.19 -5.56
CA THR A 132 -21.15 17.64 -4.64
C THR A 132 -20.50 17.90 -3.28
N SER A 133 -20.77 19.07 -2.70
CA SER A 133 -20.29 19.45 -1.37
C SER A 133 -21.39 19.40 -0.33
N VAL A 134 -21.01 19.10 0.91
CA VAL A 134 -21.90 19.03 2.07
C VAL A 134 -21.24 19.74 3.26
N LEU A 135 -22.06 20.40 4.07
CA LEU A 135 -21.63 21.03 5.31
C LEU A 135 -21.66 20.00 6.44
N VAL A 136 -20.62 19.98 7.26
CA VAL A 136 -20.45 19.05 8.37
C VAL A 136 -20.03 19.81 9.62
N THR A 137 -20.67 19.51 10.75
CA THR A 137 -20.30 19.99 12.08
C THR A 137 -20.17 18.76 12.98
N ASP A 138 -19.04 18.62 13.69
CA ASP A 138 -18.78 17.48 14.59
C ASP A 138 -19.08 16.09 14.01
N ASP A 139 -18.67 15.88 12.75
CA ASP A 139 -18.88 14.64 11.97
C ASP A 139 -20.34 14.35 11.58
N ILE A 140 -21.25 15.30 11.79
CA ILE A 140 -22.67 15.19 11.43
C ILE A 140 -22.91 15.99 10.14
N PHE A 141 -23.49 15.33 9.14
CA PHE A 141 -23.88 15.97 7.89
C PHE A 141 -25.18 16.77 8.10
N HIS A 142 -25.18 18.04 7.68
CA HIS A 142 -26.37 18.91 7.75
C HIS A 142 -27.49 18.51 6.77
N LYS A 143 -27.17 17.65 5.81
CA LYS A 143 -28.11 17.15 4.81
C LYS A 143 -27.89 15.66 4.65
N ASP A 144 -28.98 14.94 4.37
CA ASP A 144 -28.95 13.51 4.06
C ASP A 144 -27.98 13.22 2.90
N PRO A 145 -26.87 12.50 3.14
CA PRO A 145 -25.92 12.13 2.10
C PRO A 145 -26.52 11.32 0.94
N CYS A 146 -27.62 10.60 1.17
CA CYS A 146 -28.32 9.82 0.14
C CYS A 146 -29.20 10.68 -0.78
N ARG A 147 -29.66 11.85 -0.30
CA ARG A 147 -30.54 12.76 -1.06
C ARG A 147 -29.80 13.93 -1.69
N LEU A 148 -28.49 14.02 -1.46
CA LEU A 148 -27.63 14.95 -2.17
C LEU A 148 -27.59 14.58 -3.67
N ASN A 149 -27.47 15.58 -4.54
CA ASN A 149 -27.40 15.42 -6.00
C ASN A 149 -26.03 14.87 -6.41
N HIS A 150 -25.74 13.62 -6.04
CA HIS A 150 -24.56 12.87 -6.42
C HIS A 150 -24.87 12.02 -7.65
N ASN A 151 -24.18 12.26 -8.76
CA ASN A 151 -24.24 11.37 -9.93
C ASN A 151 -23.17 10.27 -9.85
N CYS A 152 -22.83 9.80 -8.65
CA CYS A 152 -21.78 8.80 -8.47
C CYS A 152 -22.28 7.47 -7.93
N ILE A 153 -21.64 6.40 -8.37
CA ILE A 153 -21.88 5.05 -7.85
C ILE A 153 -21.27 4.94 -6.43
N PRO A 154 -22.05 4.58 -5.40
CA PRO A 154 -21.53 4.35 -4.06
C PRO A 154 -20.45 3.26 -4.00
N LEU A 155 -19.49 3.41 -3.08
CA LEU A 155 -18.37 2.49 -2.93
C LEU A 155 -18.75 1.30 -2.04
N ASN A 156 -18.13 0.13 -2.26
CA ASN A 156 -18.28 -0.99 -1.34
C ASN A 156 -17.58 -0.66 -0.01
N ARG A 157 -18.32 -0.78 1.11
CA ARG A 157 -17.87 -0.35 2.43
C ARG A 157 -16.63 -1.10 2.92
N TYR A 158 -16.59 -2.41 2.71
CA TYR A 158 -15.48 -3.27 3.13
C TYR A 158 -14.23 -3.03 2.28
N LYS A 159 -14.41 -2.79 0.97
CA LYS A 159 -13.33 -2.41 0.07
C LYS A 159 -12.73 -1.05 0.45
N ASP A 160 -13.55 -0.03 0.70
CA ASP A 160 -13.03 1.27 1.15
C ASP A 160 -12.30 1.11 2.48
N LYS A 161 -12.86 0.38 3.46
CA LYS A 161 -12.17 0.13 4.75
C LYS A 161 -10.80 -0.52 4.55
N ALA A 162 -10.68 -1.54 3.69
CA ALA A 162 -9.41 -2.17 3.37
C ALA A 162 -8.39 -1.17 2.79
N GLU A 163 -8.82 -0.27 1.90
CA GLU A 163 -7.98 0.81 1.37
C GLU A 163 -7.55 1.80 2.46
N ARG A 164 -8.45 2.16 3.39
CA ARG A 164 -8.13 3.06 4.52
C ARG A 164 -7.07 2.47 5.44
N VAL A 165 -7.16 1.17 5.74
CA VAL A 165 -6.16 0.47 6.56
C VAL A 165 -4.80 0.46 5.86
N ILE A 166 -4.75 0.33 4.53
CA ILE A 166 -3.49 0.44 3.77
C ILE A 166 -2.90 1.85 3.94
N TYR A 167 -3.71 2.91 3.81
CA TYR A 167 -3.23 4.29 3.97
C TYR A 167 -2.71 4.55 5.38
N GLU A 168 -3.45 4.11 6.39
CA GLU A 168 -3.07 4.21 7.79
C GLU A 168 -1.75 3.47 8.07
N SER A 169 -1.65 2.21 7.64
CA SER A 169 -0.43 1.41 7.81
C SER A 169 0.77 2.05 7.10
N CYS A 170 0.57 2.60 5.89
CA CYS A 170 1.62 3.31 5.18
C CYS A 170 2.05 4.61 5.90
N GLN A 171 1.16 5.26 6.63
CA GLN A 171 1.49 6.45 7.42
C GLN A 171 2.29 6.09 8.66
N GLU A 172 1.88 5.04 9.39
CA GLU A 172 2.62 4.50 10.54
C GLU A 172 4.04 4.10 10.14
N ILE A 173 4.20 3.40 9.02
CA ILE A 173 5.50 3.02 8.47
C ILE A 173 6.37 4.23 8.13
N LYS A 174 5.77 5.32 7.64
CA LYS A 174 6.49 6.58 7.37
C LYS A 174 6.84 7.35 8.64
N GLN A 175 6.24 7.04 9.78
CA GLN A 175 6.62 7.63 11.06
C GLN A 175 7.74 6.82 11.73
N ASP A 176 7.84 5.52 11.45
CA ASP A 176 8.93 4.67 11.94
C ASP A 176 10.21 4.82 11.09
N GLU A 177 11.20 5.50 11.66
CA GLU A 177 12.54 5.69 11.07
C GLU A 177 13.24 4.36 10.72
N LYS A 178 12.98 3.30 11.50
CA LYS A 178 13.60 1.98 11.33
C LYS A 178 12.81 1.08 10.36
N ALA A 179 11.68 1.54 9.83
CA ALA A 179 10.83 0.72 8.99
C ALA A 179 11.50 0.22 7.70
N HIS A 180 12.50 0.97 7.19
CA HIS A 180 13.32 0.59 6.04
C HIS A 180 14.10 -0.71 6.25
N ARG A 181 14.37 -1.10 7.50
CA ARG A 181 15.08 -2.34 7.86
C ARG A 181 14.16 -3.56 7.90
N THR A 182 12.84 -3.33 7.96
CA THR A 182 11.85 -4.39 8.03
C THR A 182 11.40 -4.78 6.62
N PRO A 183 11.41 -6.08 6.26
CA PRO A 183 10.92 -6.53 4.97
C PRO A 183 9.47 -6.11 4.71
N THR A 184 9.18 -5.68 3.48
CA THR A 184 7.85 -5.23 3.04
C THR A 184 6.73 -6.25 3.32
N GLN A 185 7.03 -7.55 3.27
CA GLN A 185 6.08 -8.60 3.58
C GLN A 185 5.64 -8.59 5.05
N ARG A 186 6.54 -8.25 5.99
CA ARG A 186 6.18 -8.12 7.41
C ARG A 186 5.20 -6.97 7.64
N HIS A 187 5.39 -5.84 6.95
CA HIS A 187 4.46 -4.71 6.98
C HIS A 187 3.08 -5.09 6.46
N TYR A 188 3.02 -5.86 5.36
CA TYR A 188 1.76 -6.40 4.84
C TYR A 188 1.06 -7.33 5.85
N SER A 189 1.79 -8.29 6.43
CA SER A 189 1.24 -9.22 7.42
C SER A 189 0.79 -8.50 8.69
N ALA A 190 1.50 -7.46 9.12
CA ALA A 190 1.10 -6.63 10.25
C ALA A 190 -0.22 -5.90 9.95
N ALA A 191 -0.38 -5.31 8.77
CA ALA A 191 -1.63 -4.69 8.34
C ALA A 191 -2.80 -5.69 8.31
N ALA A 192 -2.57 -6.91 7.81
CA ALA A 192 -3.59 -7.97 7.83
C ALA A 192 -4.02 -8.36 9.27
N LYS A 193 -3.06 -8.51 10.18
CA LYS A 193 -3.35 -8.76 11.61
C LYS A 193 -4.10 -7.59 12.27
N LYS A 194 -3.76 -6.35 11.90
CA LYS A 194 -4.44 -5.14 12.38
C LYS A 194 -5.92 -5.16 11.98
N ILE A 195 -6.26 -5.62 10.76
CA ILE A 195 -7.66 -5.74 10.32
C ILE A 195 -8.46 -6.70 11.21
N LEU A 196 -7.86 -7.80 11.67
CA LEU A 196 -8.55 -8.77 12.53
C LEU A 196 -8.78 -8.25 13.95
N ASN A 197 -7.83 -7.48 14.47
CA ASN A 197 -7.80 -7.06 15.88
C ASN A 197 -8.34 -5.64 16.11
N MET A 198 -8.71 -4.90 15.06
CA MET A 198 -9.20 -3.53 15.22
C MET A 198 -10.57 -3.51 15.92
N PRO A 199 -10.84 -2.51 16.80
CA PRO A 199 -12.15 -2.30 17.41
C PRO A 199 -13.12 -1.65 16.39
N TRP A 200 -13.36 -2.34 15.27
CA TRP A 200 -14.26 -1.89 14.22
C TRP A 200 -15.26 -3.00 13.94
N ARG A 201 -16.54 -2.70 14.22
CA ARG A 201 -17.71 -3.56 13.99
C ARG A 201 -17.54 -5.01 14.49
N THR A 202 -18.25 -5.96 13.90
CA THR A 202 -18.20 -7.39 14.26
C THR A 202 -17.01 -8.10 13.61
N GLU A 203 -16.66 -9.28 14.13
CA GLU A 203 -15.59 -10.11 13.59
C GLU A 203 -15.85 -10.54 12.14
N GLU A 204 -17.10 -10.89 11.82
CA GLU A 204 -17.52 -11.26 10.47
C GLU A 204 -17.28 -10.13 9.46
N GLU A 205 -17.57 -8.89 9.86
CA GLU A 205 -17.32 -7.72 9.02
C GLU A 205 -15.82 -7.44 8.87
N ARG A 206 -15.02 -7.64 9.92
CA ARG A 206 -13.56 -7.58 9.82
C ARG A 206 -13.01 -8.63 8.85
N GLN A 207 -13.59 -9.83 8.85
CA GLN A 207 -13.22 -10.88 7.90
C GLN A 207 -13.55 -10.50 6.46
N LYS A 208 -14.70 -9.87 6.19
CA LYS A 208 -15.02 -9.29 4.87
C LYS A 208 -14.00 -8.24 4.44
N VAL A 209 -13.56 -7.37 5.35
CA VAL A 209 -12.49 -6.39 5.06
C VAL A 209 -11.18 -7.10 4.73
N LEU A 210 -10.80 -8.13 5.49
CA LEU A 210 -9.58 -8.90 5.25
C LEU A 210 -9.63 -9.64 3.90
N GLU A 211 -10.78 -10.16 3.52
CA GLU A 211 -11.01 -10.77 2.21
C GLU A 211 -10.78 -9.73 1.11
N LYS A 212 -11.37 -8.53 1.21
CA LYS A 212 -11.12 -7.44 0.24
C LYS A 212 -9.67 -6.96 0.25
N PHE A 213 -9.03 -6.95 1.41
CA PHE A 213 -7.61 -6.63 1.55
C PHE A 213 -6.73 -7.68 0.86
N SER A 214 -7.08 -8.96 0.92
CA SER A 214 -6.24 -10.05 0.38
C SER A 214 -6.54 -10.38 -1.08
N ARG A 215 -7.69 -9.97 -1.61
CA ARG A 215 -8.22 -10.34 -2.94
C ARG A 215 -7.25 -10.17 -4.12
N ASN A 216 -6.41 -9.14 -4.11
CA ASN A 216 -5.48 -8.87 -5.22
C ASN A 216 -4.01 -9.24 -4.93
N SER A 217 -3.78 -10.18 -4.00
CA SER A 217 -2.46 -10.60 -3.55
C SER A 217 -1.61 -9.48 -2.89
N TYR A 218 -0.47 -9.90 -2.36
CA TYR A 218 0.58 -9.02 -1.84
C TYR A 218 1.17 -8.11 -2.93
N GLU A 219 1.23 -8.56 -4.18
CA GLU A 219 1.96 -7.86 -5.25
C GLU A 219 1.41 -6.46 -5.57
N ASP A 220 0.09 -6.31 -5.57
CA ASP A 220 -0.56 -5.02 -5.79
C ASP A 220 -0.17 -3.97 -4.73
N LYS A 221 0.02 -4.43 -3.49
CA LYS A 221 0.22 -3.57 -2.32
C LYS A 221 1.68 -3.41 -1.96
N ARG A 222 2.54 -4.36 -2.39
CA ARG A 222 3.99 -4.36 -2.18
C ARG A 222 4.61 -3.01 -2.52
N ARG A 223 4.24 -2.42 -3.65
CA ARG A 223 4.77 -1.12 -4.08
C ARG A 223 4.42 0.03 -3.13
N SER A 224 3.23 0.01 -2.53
CA SER A 224 2.82 1.05 -1.57
C SER A 224 3.59 0.91 -0.26
N PHE A 225 3.66 -0.30 0.30
CA PHE A 225 4.42 -0.58 1.51
C PHE A 225 5.93 -0.33 1.34
N ALA A 226 6.52 -0.76 0.21
CA ALA A 226 7.94 -0.55 -0.06
C ALA A 226 8.29 0.94 -0.21
N ARG A 227 7.41 1.73 -0.83
CA ARG A 227 7.59 3.20 -0.90
C ARG A 227 7.47 3.84 0.46
N ALA A 228 6.53 3.39 1.30
CA ALA A 228 6.37 3.90 2.65
C ALA A 228 7.59 3.57 3.52
N SER A 229 8.06 2.31 3.51
CA SER A 229 9.22 1.89 4.32
C SER A 229 10.52 2.53 3.85
N SER A 230 10.61 2.89 2.57
CA SER A 230 11.76 3.60 2.03
C SER A 230 11.75 5.12 2.29
N ALA A 231 10.72 5.67 2.95
CA ALA A 231 10.63 7.11 3.20
C ALA A 231 11.83 7.65 4.00
N HIS A 232 12.34 6.84 4.92
CA HIS A 232 13.54 7.13 5.74
C HIS A 232 14.80 6.44 5.22
N ARG A 233 14.73 5.79 4.05
CA ARG A 233 15.91 5.17 3.45
C ARG A 233 16.81 6.28 2.94
N ARG A 234 18.00 6.40 3.52
CA ARG A 234 19.02 7.34 3.04
C ARG A 234 19.35 7.02 1.58
N LYS A 235 19.35 8.06 0.74
CA LYS A 235 19.95 7.96 -0.59
C LYS A 235 21.46 8.04 -0.41
N VAL A 236 22.17 7.05 -0.94
CA VAL A 236 23.63 7.04 -0.99
C VAL A 236 23.98 7.27 -2.46
N GLU A 237 24.47 8.46 -2.75
CA GLU A 237 24.94 8.88 -4.08
C GLU A 237 26.46 9.04 -4.04
N MET A 238 27.14 8.99 -5.19
CA MET A 238 28.61 9.00 -5.25
C MET A 238 29.21 10.29 -4.71
N GLU A 239 28.54 11.40 -5.02
CA GLU A 239 28.89 12.75 -4.63
C GLU A 239 28.56 13.02 -3.16
N ASN A 240 27.69 12.19 -2.56
CA ASN A 240 27.22 12.38 -1.20
C ASN A 240 27.06 11.03 -0.48
N VAL A 241 28.19 10.45 -0.09
CA VAL A 241 28.25 9.32 0.84
C VAL A 241 28.15 9.85 2.27
N PRO A 242 27.12 9.47 3.04
CA PRO A 242 27.00 9.85 4.45
C PRO A 242 28.28 9.58 5.24
N GLU A 243 28.68 10.48 6.13
CA GLU A 243 29.96 10.42 6.87
C GLU A 243 30.16 9.08 7.60
N ASP A 244 29.07 8.52 8.14
CA ASP A 244 29.08 7.25 8.86
C ASP A 244 29.26 6.02 7.96
N LEU A 245 29.01 6.17 6.65
CA LEU A 245 29.26 5.15 5.62
C LEU A 245 30.52 5.43 4.81
N ARG A 246 31.09 6.63 4.96
CA ARG A 246 32.28 7.04 4.22
C ARG A 246 33.51 6.29 4.71
N LYS A 247 33.60 6.08 6.02
CA LYS A 247 34.77 5.47 6.67
C LYS A 247 34.53 4.01 7.02
N LEU A 248 35.52 3.19 6.73
CA LEU A 248 35.61 1.81 7.19
C LEU A 248 35.86 1.78 8.71
N PRO A 249 35.66 0.63 9.40
CA PRO A 249 35.90 0.51 10.84
C PRO A 249 37.30 0.93 11.29
N TRP A 250 38.29 0.87 10.39
CA TRP A 250 39.67 1.29 10.61
C TRP A 250 39.99 2.71 10.13
N GLY A 251 38.97 3.51 9.82
CA GLY A 251 39.07 4.96 9.59
C GLY A 251 39.37 5.41 8.16
N GLU A 252 39.59 4.47 7.22
CA GLU A 252 39.86 4.79 5.82
C GLU A 252 38.58 5.01 5.00
N ASP A 253 38.61 5.91 4.02
CA ASP A 253 37.48 6.14 3.12
C ASP A 253 37.22 4.90 2.23
N PHE A 254 36.00 4.38 2.27
CA PHE A 254 35.56 3.19 1.54
C PHE A 254 35.88 3.27 0.04
N LEU A 255 35.63 4.43 -0.58
CA LEU A 255 35.90 4.64 -2.00
C LEU A 255 37.40 4.55 -2.31
N GLN A 256 38.27 5.06 -1.44
CA GLN A 256 39.72 4.99 -1.62
C GLN A 256 40.23 3.55 -1.48
N ALA A 257 39.75 2.83 -0.46
CA ALA A 257 40.09 1.42 -0.26
C ALA A 257 39.66 0.54 -1.44
N ALA A 258 38.46 0.77 -1.99
CA ALA A 258 37.95 0.00 -3.12
C ALA A 258 38.69 0.31 -4.43
N ILE A 259 39.05 1.58 -4.69
CA ILE A 259 39.87 1.97 -5.85
C ILE A 259 41.28 1.38 -5.74
N ARG A 260 41.89 1.41 -4.55
CA ARG A 260 43.22 0.83 -4.32
C ARG A 260 43.21 -0.67 -4.58
N ALA A 261 42.26 -1.41 -4.01
CA ALA A 261 42.12 -2.84 -4.24
C ALA A 261 41.91 -3.18 -5.73
N ALA A 262 41.12 -2.37 -6.45
CA ALA A 262 40.93 -2.54 -7.88
C ALA A 262 42.23 -2.31 -8.68
N LYS A 263 43.03 -1.30 -8.32
CA LYS A 263 44.32 -1.02 -8.97
C LYS A 263 45.39 -2.08 -8.67
N GLU A 264 45.39 -2.64 -7.45
CA GLU A 264 46.28 -3.75 -7.10
C GLU A 264 45.94 -5.01 -7.90
N ALA A 265 44.65 -5.34 -8.02
CA ALA A 265 44.19 -6.49 -8.79
C ALA A 265 44.32 -6.29 -10.31
N PHE A 266 44.20 -5.04 -10.78
CA PHE A 266 44.20 -4.68 -12.21
C PHE A 266 45.08 -3.44 -12.48
N PRO A 267 46.42 -3.60 -12.52
CA PRO A 267 47.35 -2.47 -12.57
C PRO A 267 47.22 -1.57 -13.80
N ASN A 268 46.78 -2.15 -14.91
CA ASN A 268 46.65 -1.46 -16.20
C ASN A 268 45.19 -1.13 -16.56
N ALA A 269 44.23 -1.43 -15.67
CA ALA A 269 42.84 -1.11 -15.91
C ALA A 269 42.52 0.32 -15.50
N GLU A 270 41.89 1.06 -16.40
CA GLU A 270 41.27 2.33 -16.05
C GLU A 270 39.93 2.02 -15.38
N VAL A 271 39.84 2.27 -14.07
CA VAL A 271 38.64 1.97 -13.28
C VAL A 271 37.57 3.02 -13.57
N HIS A 272 36.79 2.77 -14.62
CA HIS A 272 35.57 3.50 -14.92
C HIS A 272 34.39 2.69 -14.40
N GLY A 273 33.81 3.12 -13.28
CA GLY A 273 32.70 2.40 -12.67
C GLY A 273 31.72 3.35 -12.01
N CYS A 274 30.44 3.19 -12.33
CA CYS A 274 29.35 3.79 -11.57
C CYS A 274 29.40 3.22 -10.15
N GLY A 275 29.95 3.97 -9.19
CA GLY A 275 30.15 3.46 -7.84
C GLY A 275 28.86 3.13 -7.09
N PHE A 276 27.69 3.37 -7.68
CA PHE A 276 26.43 2.71 -7.31
C PHE A 276 26.55 1.18 -7.31
N HIS A 277 27.14 0.56 -8.34
CA HIS A 277 27.29 -0.90 -8.40
C HIS A 277 28.32 -1.41 -7.39
N LEU A 278 29.39 -0.64 -7.16
CA LEU A 278 30.43 -0.97 -6.18
C LEU A 278 29.89 -0.87 -4.75
N ALA A 279 29.16 0.21 -4.43
CA ALA A 279 28.48 0.39 -3.16
C ALA A 279 27.36 -0.64 -2.93
N GLN A 280 26.62 -1.02 -3.98
CA GLN A 280 25.58 -2.05 -3.88
C GLN A 280 26.19 -3.45 -3.67
N ALA A 281 27.32 -3.75 -4.30
CA ALA A 281 28.07 -4.98 -4.07
C ALA A 281 28.65 -5.04 -2.65
N TRP A 282 29.22 -3.95 -2.16
CA TRP A 282 29.72 -3.84 -0.79
C TRP A 282 28.61 -3.98 0.25
N ASN A 283 27.48 -3.28 0.08
CA ASN A 283 26.35 -3.36 1.02
C ASN A 283 25.76 -4.77 1.13
N ARG A 284 25.84 -5.59 0.06
CA ARG A 284 25.46 -7.00 0.12
C ARG A 284 26.46 -7.84 0.93
N LYS A 285 27.76 -7.55 0.79
CA LYS A 285 28.87 -8.27 1.42
C LYS A 285 29.16 -7.86 2.87
N ALA A 286 29.00 -6.58 3.23
CA ALA A 286 29.19 -6.09 4.60
C ALA A 286 28.27 -6.82 5.59
N ALA A 287 27.03 -7.13 5.17
CA ALA A 287 26.08 -7.94 5.92
C ALA A 287 26.56 -9.39 6.16
N GLU A 288 27.30 -9.99 5.21
CA GLU A 288 27.88 -11.34 5.35
C GLU A 288 29.05 -11.37 6.33
N TYR A 289 29.78 -10.26 6.47
CA TYR A 289 30.88 -10.11 7.44
C TYR A 289 30.43 -9.55 8.80
N GLY A 290 29.13 -9.39 9.02
CA GLY A 290 28.58 -8.86 10.27
C GLY A 290 28.88 -7.37 10.52
N LEU A 291 29.35 -6.66 9.49
CA LEU A 291 29.62 -5.22 9.54
C LEU A 291 28.29 -4.49 9.28
N ARG A 292 27.87 -3.68 10.26
CA ARG A 292 26.64 -2.86 10.21
C ARG A 292 26.97 -1.39 10.23
#